data_AF-A0A2N2MSN4-F1
#
_entry.id   AF-A0A2N2MSN4-F1
#
_cell.length_a   1.000
_cell.length_b   1.000
_cell.length_c   1.000
_cell.angle_alpha   90.00
_cell.angle_beta   90.00
_cell.angle_gamma   90.00
#
_symmetry.space_group_name_H-M   'P 1'
#
loop_
_entity.id
_entity.type
_entity.pdbx_description
1 polymer ?
#
loop_
_entity_poly.entity_id
_entity_poly.type
_entity_poly.pdbx_seq_one_letter_code
_entity_poly.pdbx_strand_id
1 'polypeptide(L)'
;MHKSISIEKDSSDSLGTAQQKLFRNNKRWSETIIKAVLTMAGIVSIFTTIGIVFELGKESFLFFSLPEVTLKDFLTGTVWQPVIGKFGVLPLVTSTMITSLFAMLVAIPLGLGAAIFLSEYAADKTRKVLKPILEILAGIPTVVYGYFALTFMTPLLRGIFGQENVEIYNMLSAGLVMGIMILPLISSMSEDALHAV
;
A
#
# COMPACT_ATOMS: atom_id res chain seq x y z
N MET A 1 -13.46 29.80 71.58
CA MET A 1 -13.58 28.62 70.69
C MET A 1 -14.24 28.92 69.34
N HIS A 2 -15.04 29.98 69.20
CA HIS A 2 -15.77 30.29 67.96
C HIS A 2 -14.94 30.98 66.85
N LYS A 3 -13.77 31.55 67.18
CA LYS A 3 -12.93 32.35 66.26
C LYS A 3 -11.89 31.53 65.48
N SER A 4 -11.55 30.32 65.94
CA SER A 4 -10.61 29.42 65.26
C SER A 4 -11.26 28.67 64.10
N ILE A 5 -12.54 28.29 64.25
CA ILE A 5 -13.32 27.57 63.22
C ILE A 5 -13.57 28.47 62.00
N SER A 6 -13.73 29.78 62.18
CA SER A 6 -13.92 30.74 61.08
C SER A 6 -12.65 30.97 60.25
N ILE A 7 -11.46 30.86 60.84
CA ILE A 7 -10.18 31.06 60.12
C ILE A 7 -9.83 29.84 59.26
N GLU A 8 -10.18 28.63 59.71
CA GLU A 8 -9.92 27.37 59.00
C GLU A 8 -10.89 27.14 57.82
N LYS A 9 -12.11 27.70 57.90
CA LYS A 9 -13.05 27.72 56.78
C LYS A 9 -12.64 28.70 55.66
N ASP A 10 -12.09 29.86 56.04
CA ASP A 10 -11.64 30.88 55.09
C ASP A 10 -10.33 30.48 54.37
N SER A 11 -9.46 29.74 55.06
CA SER A 11 -8.24 29.17 54.45
C SER A 11 -8.54 27.99 53.51
N SER A 12 -9.53 27.14 53.83
CA SER A 12 -9.94 26.04 52.96
C SER A 12 -10.68 26.50 51.70
N ASP A 13 -11.54 27.52 51.79
CA ASP A 13 -12.23 28.11 50.63
C ASP A 13 -11.26 28.87 49.70
N SER A 14 -10.24 29.53 50.25
CA SER A 14 -9.19 30.21 49.47
C SER A 14 -8.22 29.23 48.78
N LEU A 15 -7.92 28.09 49.40
CA LEU A 15 -7.14 27.01 48.77
C LEU A 15 -7.92 26.33 47.64
N GLY A 16 -9.23 26.10 47.81
CA GLY A 16 -10.10 25.52 46.77
C GLY A 16 -10.27 26.43 45.54
N THR A 17 -10.40 27.74 45.75
CA THR A 17 -10.50 28.72 44.66
C THR A 17 -9.16 28.98 43.96
N ALA A 18 -8.03 28.90 44.67
CA ALA A 18 -6.69 28.97 44.08
C ALA A 18 -6.36 27.72 43.24
N GLN A 19 -6.73 26.52 43.70
CA GLN A 19 -6.58 25.28 42.93
C GLN A 19 -7.51 25.24 41.71
N GLN A 20 -8.76 25.73 41.82
CA GLN A 20 -9.66 25.84 40.66
C GLN A 20 -9.14 26.81 39.59
N LYS A 21 -8.44 27.89 39.98
CA LYS A 21 -7.82 28.84 39.04
C LYS A 21 -6.59 28.28 38.31
N LEU A 22 -5.93 27.24 38.83
CA LEU A 22 -4.76 26.62 38.21
C LEU A 22 -5.13 25.64 37.08
N PHE A 23 -6.36 25.09 37.10
CA PHE A 23 -6.94 24.32 35.99
C PHE A 23 -7.63 25.23 34.94
N ARG A 24 -7.19 26.49 34.83
CA ARG A 24 -7.69 27.41 33.80
C ARG A 24 -7.29 26.89 32.43
N ASN A 25 -8.25 26.20 31.82
CA ASN A 25 -8.42 25.84 30.43
C ASN A 25 -7.78 26.88 29.49
N ASN A 26 -6.49 26.76 29.24
CA ASN A 26 -5.85 27.45 28.14
C ASN A 26 -6.42 26.78 26.89
N LYS A 27 -7.35 27.45 26.20
CA LYS A 27 -7.77 27.05 24.86
C LYS A 27 -6.51 26.88 24.04
N ARG A 28 -6.07 25.64 23.79
CA ARG A 28 -4.90 25.36 22.96
C ARG A 28 -5.34 25.58 21.53
N TRP A 29 -5.24 26.81 21.04
CA TRP A 29 -5.64 27.18 19.67
C TRP A 29 -4.97 26.26 18.64
N SER A 30 -3.76 25.78 18.93
CA SER A 30 -3.07 24.77 18.14
C SER A 30 -3.85 23.45 18.04
N GLU A 31 -4.48 22.99 19.12
CA GLU A 31 -5.30 21.78 19.13
C GLU A 31 -6.56 21.94 18.28
N THR A 32 -7.22 23.09 18.35
CA THR A 32 -8.39 23.39 17.50
C THR A 32 -8.01 23.49 16.03
N ILE A 33 -6.88 24.12 15.70
CA ILE A 33 -6.37 24.20 14.33
C ILE A 33 -6.01 22.81 13.80
N ILE A 34 -5.30 22.00 14.58
CA ILE A 34 -4.96 20.61 14.20
C ILE A 34 -6.24 19.80 13.97
N LYS A 35 -7.21 19.86 14.89
CA LYS A 35 -8.51 19.18 14.73
C LYS A 35 -9.24 19.66 13.47
N ALA A 36 -9.29 20.96 13.22
CA ALA A 36 -9.93 21.52 12.04
C ALA A 36 -9.25 21.06 10.73
N VAL A 37 -7.92 21.09 10.67
CA VAL A 37 -7.15 20.61 9.51
C VAL A 37 -7.37 19.12 9.28
N LEU A 38 -7.31 18.29 10.32
CA LEU A 38 -7.55 16.85 10.21
C LEU A 38 -8.99 16.54 9.78
N THR A 39 -9.98 17.24 10.32
CA THR A 39 -11.37 17.09 9.90
C THR A 39 -11.58 17.54 8.46
N MET A 40 -10.99 18.67 8.04
CA MET A 40 -11.04 19.14 6.65
C MET A 40 -10.36 18.15 5.70
N ALA A 41 -9.18 17.64 6.06
CA ALA A 41 -8.48 16.61 5.28
C ALA A 41 -9.33 15.34 5.14
N GLY A 42 -9.99 14.91 6.22
CA GLY A 42 -10.93 13.78 6.18
C GLY A 42 -12.12 14.04 5.27
N ILE A 43 -12.74 15.22 5.37
CA ILE A 43 -13.86 15.63 4.50
C ILE A 43 -13.43 15.65 3.03
N VAL A 44 -12.29 16.28 2.71
CA VAL A 44 -11.75 16.33 1.35
C VAL A 44 -11.46 14.92 0.82
N SER A 45 -10.89 14.05 1.64
CA SER A 45 -10.64 12.64 1.27
C SER A 45 -11.93 11.90 0.92
N ILE A 46 -12.98 12.05 1.73
CA ILE A 46 -14.30 11.45 1.49
C ILE A 46 -14.88 11.97 0.17
N PHE A 47 -14.90 13.29 -0.04
CA PHE A 47 -15.42 13.88 -1.28
C PHE A 47 -14.61 13.46 -2.51
N THR A 48 -13.28 13.38 -2.39
CA THR A 48 -12.41 12.90 -3.47
C THR A 48 -12.73 11.45 -3.83
N THR A 49 -12.92 10.60 -2.81
CA THR A 49 -13.30 9.19 -3.02
C THR A 49 -14.65 9.06 -3.70
N ILE A 50 -15.64 9.83 -3.25
CA ILE A 50 -16.97 9.88 -3.90
C ILE A 50 -16.82 10.34 -5.36
N GLY A 51 -16.02 11.37 -5.62
CA GLY A 51 -15.74 11.86 -6.98
C GLY A 51 -15.12 10.79 -7.86
N ILE A 52 -14.13 10.05 -7.37
CA ILE A 52 -13.50 8.92 -8.10
C ILE A 52 -14.55 7.85 -8.43
N VAL A 53 -15.36 7.43 -7.45
CA VAL A 53 -16.41 6.42 -7.66
C VAL A 53 -17.44 6.90 -8.68
N PHE A 54 -17.84 8.16 -8.61
CA PHE A 54 -18.79 8.76 -9.54
C PHE A 54 -18.24 8.80 -10.97
N GLU A 55 -17.02 9.29 -11.17
CA GLU A 55 -16.40 9.35 -12.50
C GLU A 55 -16.18 7.95 -13.09
N LEU A 56 -15.65 7.00 -12.30
CA LEU A 56 -15.48 5.62 -12.76
C LEU A 56 -16.82 4.97 -13.12
N GLY A 57 -17.86 5.20 -12.32
CA GLY A 57 -19.20 4.67 -12.58
C GLY A 57 -19.82 5.24 -13.85
N LYS A 58 -19.70 6.55 -14.05
CA LYS A 58 -20.18 7.25 -15.24
C LYS A 58 -19.45 6.77 -16.51
N GLU A 59 -18.13 6.72 -16.50
CA GLU A 59 -17.34 6.23 -17.64
C GLU A 59 -17.64 4.76 -17.95
N SER A 60 -17.80 3.92 -16.91
CA SER A 60 -18.20 2.51 -17.08
C SER A 60 -19.57 2.39 -17.74
N PHE A 61 -20.55 3.22 -17.32
CA PHE A 61 -21.89 3.21 -17.92
C PHE A 61 -21.87 3.67 -19.38
N LEU A 62 -21.10 4.72 -19.70
CA LEU A 62 -20.91 5.20 -21.07
C LEU A 62 -20.26 4.11 -21.95
N PHE A 63 -19.27 3.41 -21.42
CA PHE A 63 -18.60 2.29 -22.10
C PHE A 63 -19.57 1.16 -22.48
N PHE A 64 -20.42 0.71 -21.55
CA PHE A 64 -21.43 -0.33 -21.83
C PHE A 64 -22.65 0.16 -22.62
N SER A 65 -22.77 1.47 -22.84
CA SER A 65 -23.79 2.05 -23.72
C SER A 65 -23.36 2.06 -25.19
N LEU A 66 -22.09 1.73 -25.49
CA LEU A 66 -21.59 1.64 -26.85
C LEU A 66 -22.23 0.44 -27.58
N PRO A 67 -22.66 0.59 -28.85
CA PRO A 67 -23.28 -0.50 -29.61
C PRO A 67 -22.40 -1.74 -29.78
N GLU A 68 -21.09 -1.56 -29.68
CA GLU A 68 -20.06 -2.58 -29.89
C GLU A 68 -19.77 -3.40 -28.62
N VAL A 69 -20.30 -2.98 -27.46
CA VAL A 69 -19.94 -3.53 -26.15
C VAL A 69 -21.16 -4.17 -25.48
N THR A 70 -21.25 -5.49 -25.55
CA THR A 70 -22.22 -6.25 -24.74
C THR A 70 -21.54 -6.79 -23.49
N LEU A 71 -22.23 -6.80 -22.34
CA LEU A 71 -21.70 -7.35 -21.08
C LEU A 71 -21.19 -8.80 -21.24
N LYS A 72 -21.90 -9.62 -22.02
CA LYS A 72 -21.51 -11.00 -22.32
C LYS A 72 -20.18 -11.07 -23.09
N ASP A 73 -20.04 -10.26 -24.14
CA ASP A 73 -18.84 -10.23 -24.98
C ASP A 73 -17.65 -9.62 -24.23
N PHE A 74 -17.90 -8.65 -23.35
CA PHE A 74 -16.90 -8.13 -22.43
C PHE A 74 -16.38 -9.22 -21.48
N LEU A 75 -17.28 -9.95 -20.80
CA LEU A 75 -16.91 -10.95 -19.79
C LEU A 75 -16.34 -12.25 -20.37
N THR A 76 -16.82 -12.70 -21.53
CA THR A 76 -16.39 -13.96 -22.16
C THR A 76 -15.40 -13.77 -23.31
N GLY A 77 -15.19 -12.53 -23.74
CA GLY A 77 -14.28 -12.19 -24.82
C GLY A 77 -12.83 -12.52 -24.49
N THR A 78 -12.15 -13.17 -25.43
CA THR A 78 -10.75 -13.61 -25.30
C THR A 78 -9.77 -12.70 -26.03
N VAL A 79 -10.24 -11.58 -26.59
CA VAL A 79 -9.43 -10.63 -27.34
C VAL A 79 -9.58 -9.24 -26.75
N TRP A 80 -8.46 -8.69 -26.29
CA TRP A 80 -8.36 -7.30 -25.87
C TRP A 80 -7.66 -6.49 -26.98
N GLN A 81 -8.45 -5.83 -27.83
CA GLN A 81 -7.97 -4.93 -28.88
C GLN A 81 -8.92 -3.72 -29.02
N PRO A 82 -8.83 -2.73 -28.12
CA PRO A 82 -9.70 -1.56 -28.11
C PRO A 82 -9.73 -0.77 -29.43
N VAL A 83 -8.62 -0.77 -30.18
CA VAL A 83 -8.47 -0.05 -31.45
C VAL A 83 -9.47 -0.51 -32.52
N ILE A 84 -9.91 -1.77 -32.44
CA ILE A 84 -10.86 -2.37 -33.39
C ILE A 84 -12.19 -2.76 -32.71
N GLY A 85 -12.52 -2.12 -31.58
CA GLY A 85 -13.79 -2.33 -30.88
C GLY A 85 -13.89 -3.66 -30.11
N LYS A 86 -12.77 -4.34 -29.82
CA LYS A 86 -12.79 -5.61 -29.06
C LYS A 86 -12.32 -5.40 -27.62
N PHE A 87 -13.22 -5.63 -26.67
CA PHE A 87 -12.99 -5.33 -25.25
C PHE A 87 -13.12 -6.55 -24.33
N GLY A 88 -12.69 -7.74 -24.77
CA GLY A 88 -12.72 -8.93 -23.93
C GLY A 88 -11.82 -8.79 -22.70
N VAL A 89 -12.37 -8.97 -21.50
CA VAL A 89 -11.65 -8.77 -20.23
C VAL A 89 -10.77 -9.96 -19.84
N LEU A 90 -11.08 -11.16 -20.34
CA LEU A 90 -10.40 -12.39 -19.92
C LEU A 90 -8.87 -12.34 -20.08
N PRO A 91 -8.30 -11.83 -21.20
CA PRO A 91 -6.85 -11.72 -21.32
C PRO A 91 -6.23 -10.87 -20.22
N LEU A 92 -6.88 -9.79 -19.78
CA LEU A 92 -6.38 -8.93 -18.71
C LEU A 92 -6.39 -9.63 -17.36
N VAL A 93 -7.50 -10.32 -17.05
CA VAL A 93 -7.65 -11.09 -15.81
C VAL A 93 -6.65 -12.24 -15.77
N THR A 94 -6.59 -13.04 -16.84
CA THR A 94 -5.67 -14.18 -16.94
C THR A 94 -4.21 -13.72 -16.89
N SER A 95 -3.84 -12.64 -17.59
CA SER A 95 -2.48 -12.09 -17.52
C SER A 95 -2.13 -11.65 -16.10
N THR A 96 -3.05 -11.00 -15.40
CA THR A 96 -2.84 -10.56 -14.01
C THR A 96 -2.67 -11.76 -13.07
N MET A 97 -3.52 -12.78 -13.21
CA MET A 97 -3.47 -13.99 -12.38
C MET A 97 -2.16 -14.77 -12.59
N ILE A 98 -1.75 -14.98 -13.84
CA ILE A 98 -0.51 -15.68 -14.17
C ILE A 98 0.72 -14.89 -13.69
N THR A 99 0.74 -13.57 -13.93
CA THR A 99 1.83 -12.70 -13.48
C THR A 99 1.94 -12.70 -11.95
N SER A 100 0.80 -12.61 -11.26
CA SER A 100 0.73 -12.65 -9.80
C SER A 100 1.16 -14.00 -9.24
N LEU A 101 0.80 -15.10 -9.90
CA LEU A 101 1.24 -16.45 -9.54
C LEU A 101 2.77 -16.55 -9.56
N PHE A 102 3.41 -16.16 -10.66
CA PHE A 102 4.87 -16.17 -10.75
C PHE A 102 5.52 -15.22 -9.76
N ALA A 103 4.94 -14.04 -9.53
CA ALA A 103 5.43 -13.11 -8.52
C ALA A 103 5.39 -13.72 -7.11
N MET A 104 4.29 -14.37 -6.73
CA MET A 104 4.16 -15.03 -5.43
C MET A 104 5.10 -16.24 -5.29
N LEU A 105 5.27 -17.04 -6.35
CA LEU A 105 6.21 -18.17 -6.34
C LEU A 105 7.65 -17.75 -6.06
N VAL A 106 8.02 -16.50 -6.36
CA VAL A 106 9.34 -15.94 -6.05
C VAL A 106 9.32 -15.22 -4.71
N ALA A 107 8.37 -14.30 -4.51
CA ALA A 107 8.35 -13.39 -3.37
C ALA A 107 8.09 -14.10 -2.05
N ILE A 108 7.20 -15.11 -2.01
CA ILE A 108 6.85 -15.82 -0.78
C ILE A 108 8.04 -16.60 -0.23
N PRO A 109 8.65 -17.55 -0.97
CA PRO A 109 9.74 -18.34 -0.39
C PRO A 109 10.97 -17.49 -0.07
N LEU A 110 11.32 -16.53 -0.93
CA LEU A 110 12.49 -15.67 -0.68
C LEU A 110 12.24 -14.64 0.42
N GLY A 111 11.08 -13.99 0.42
CA GLY A 111 10.71 -12.98 1.42
C GLY A 111 10.50 -13.59 2.80
N LEU A 112 9.78 -14.72 2.88
CA LEU A 112 9.59 -15.42 4.15
C LEU A 112 10.90 -16.02 4.67
N GLY A 113 11.73 -16.60 3.79
CA GLY A 113 13.05 -17.09 4.16
C GLY A 113 13.97 -15.98 4.68
N ALA A 114 13.96 -14.81 4.03
CA ALA A 114 14.68 -13.63 4.50
C ALA A 114 14.17 -13.14 5.86
N ALA A 115 12.86 -13.10 6.06
CA ALA A 115 12.25 -12.71 7.33
C ALA A 115 12.64 -13.63 8.47
N ILE A 116 12.49 -14.95 8.30
CA ILE A 116 12.86 -15.95 9.31
C ILE A 116 14.35 -15.87 9.64
N PHE A 117 15.20 -15.75 8.61
CA PHE A 117 16.64 -15.61 8.82
C PHE A 117 16.97 -14.33 9.60
N LEU A 118 16.36 -13.20 9.22
CA LEU A 118 16.58 -11.92 9.88
C LEU A 118 16.06 -11.89 11.31
N SER A 119 14.91 -12.50 11.58
CA SER A 119 14.26 -12.48 12.89
C SER A 119 14.96 -13.41 13.89
N GLU A 120 15.34 -14.62 13.46
CA GLU A 120 15.72 -15.70 14.38
C GLU A 120 17.22 -16.03 14.34
N TYR A 121 17.87 -15.91 13.18
CA TYR A 121 19.22 -16.43 12.99
C TYR A 121 20.29 -15.36 12.74
N ALA A 122 19.91 -14.17 12.28
CA ALA A 122 20.85 -13.16 11.86
C ALA A 122 21.53 -12.47 13.06
N ALA A 123 22.85 -12.61 13.13
CA ALA A 123 23.67 -11.79 14.03
C ALA A 123 23.55 -10.29 13.67
N ASP A 124 23.78 -9.40 14.65
CA ASP A 124 23.63 -7.95 14.50
C ASP A 124 24.35 -7.35 13.29
N LYS A 125 25.54 -7.89 12.95
CA LYS A 125 26.31 -7.44 11.78
C LYS A 125 25.60 -7.74 10.47
N THR A 126 25.00 -8.92 10.35
CA THR A 126 24.28 -9.35 9.14
C THR A 126 22.99 -8.57 8.96
N ARG A 127 22.25 -8.34 10.07
CA ARG A 127 21.03 -7.51 10.06
C ARG A 127 21.30 -6.08 9.59
N LYS A 128 22.42 -5.48 10.01
CA LYS A 128 22.86 -4.14 9.58
C LYS A 128 23.19 -4.01 8.09
N VAL A 129 23.42 -5.13 7.39
CA VAL A 129 23.70 -5.12 5.94
C VAL A 129 22.46 -5.47 5.14
N LEU A 130 21.75 -6.53 5.54
CA LEU A 130 20.59 -7.03 4.79
C LEU A 130 19.37 -6.10 4.86
N LYS A 131 19.08 -5.48 6.02
CA LYS A 131 17.94 -4.56 6.14
C LYS A 131 18.04 -3.36 5.19
N PRO A 132 19.18 -2.62 5.15
CA PRO A 132 19.33 -1.56 4.16
C PRO A 132 19.21 -2.03 2.71
N ILE A 133 19.66 -3.25 2.37
CA ILE A 133 19.50 -3.78 1.01
C ILE A 133 18.01 -3.96 0.68
N LEU A 134 17.21 -4.53 1.59
CA LEU A 134 15.77 -4.68 1.41
C LEU A 134 15.07 -3.32 1.28
N GLU A 135 15.47 -2.33 2.10
CA GLU A 135 14.96 -0.96 2.01
C GLU A 135 15.33 -0.28 0.68
N ILE A 136 16.56 -0.47 0.19
CA ILE A 136 16.99 0.05 -1.11
C ILE A 136 16.17 -0.58 -2.22
N LEU A 137 15.94 -1.91 -2.19
CA LEU A 137 15.08 -2.59 -3.16
C LEU A 137 13.66 -2.02 -3.12
N ALA A 138 13.09 -1.77 -1.94
CA ALA A 138 11.77 -1.15 -1.81
C ALA A 138 11.72 0.30 -2.35
N GLY A 139 12.85 1.02 -2.32
CA GLY A 139 12.98 2.39 -2.81
C GLY A 139 13.15 2.53 -4.32
N ILE A 140 13.31 1.43 -5.07
CA ILE A 140 13.47 1.49 -6.52
C ILE A 140 12.12 1.93 -7.16
N PRO A 141 12.12 2.96 -8.02
CA PRO A 141 10.90 3.39 -8.70
C PRO A 141 10.28 2.25 -9.54
N THR A 142 8.96 2.10 -9.48
CA THR A 142 8.24 1.00 -10.16
C THR A 142 8.46 0.98 -11.68
N VAL A 143 8.65 2.15 -12.30
CA VAL A 143 8.99 2.26 -13.74
C VAL A 143 10.32 1.61 -14.09
N VAL A 144 11.30 1.63 -13.17
CA VAL A 144 12.62 1.00 -13.38
C VAL A 144 12.46 -0.52 -13.45
N TYR A 145 11.63 -1.11 -12.58
CA TYR A 145 11.31 -2.53 -12.64
C TYR A 145 10.61 -2.92 -13.95
N GLY A 146 9.65 -2.10 -14.40
CA GLY A 146 8.99 -2.31 -15.69
C GLY A 146 9.97 -2.31 -16.87
N TYR A 147 10.88 -1.34 -16.91
CA TYR A 147 11.91 -1.27 -17.93
C TYR A 147 12.90 -2.43 -17.83
N PHE A 148 13.37 -2.76 -16.62
CA PHE A 148 14.26 -3.88 -16.35
C PHE A 148 13.66 -5.23 -16.81
N ALA A 149 12.34 -5.43 -16.62
CA ALA A 149 11.66 -6.61 -17.12
C ALA A 149 11.79 -6.74 -18.65
N LEU A 150 11.64 -5.65 -19.39
CA LEU A 150 11.70 -5.66 -20.85
C LEU A 150 13.14 -5.69 -21.39
N THR A 151 14.06 -4.95 -20.79
CA THR A 151 15.41 -4.75 -21.35
C THR A 151 16.45 -5.72 -20.82
N PHE A 152 16.18 -6.38 -19.69
CA PHE A 152 17.11 -7.34 -19.10
C PHE A 152 16.48 -8.72 -18.96
N MET A 153 15.36 -8.82 -18.23
CA MET A 153 14.77 -10.13 -17.90
C MET A 153 14.23 -10.84 -19.14
N THR A 154 13.53 -10.15 -20.03
CA THR A 154 13.01 -10.73 -21.27
C THR A 154 14.13 -11.24 -22.20
N PRO A 155 15.19 -10.46 -22.51
CA PRO A 155 16.35 -10.97 -23.24
C PRO A 155 17.02 -12.17 -22.58
N LEU A 156 17.13 -12.18 -21.25
CA LEU A 156 17.66 -13.31 -20.50
C LEU A 156 16.80 -14.57 -20.73
N LEU A 157 15.48 -14.47 -20.58
CA LEU A 157 14.57 -15.60 -20.82
C LEU A 157 14.60 -16.06 -22.27
N ARG A 158 14.67 -15.13 -23.23
CA ARG A 158 14.85 -15.45 -24.67
C ARG A 158 16.17 -16.18 -24.94
N GLY A 159 17.23 -15.86 -24.22
CA GLY A 159 18.51 -16.57 -24.31
C GLY A 159 18.46 -18.00 -23.79
N ILE A 160 17.61 -18.28 -22.80
CA ILE A 160 17.46 -19.60 -22.17
C ILE A 160 16.45 -20.48 -22.93
N PHE A 161 15.29 -19.91 -23.26
CA PHE A 161 14.14 -20.63 -23.81
C PHE A 161 13.99 -20.48 -25.33
N GLY A 162 14.78 -19.63 -25.98
CA GLY A 162 14.69 -19.34 -27.40
C GLY A 162 13.80 -18.14 -27.72
N GLN A 163 14.13 -17.44 -28.80
CA GLN A 163 13.40 -16.23 -29.23
C GLN A 163 12.01 -16.57 -29.81
N GLU A 164 11.85 -17.76 -30.38
CA GLU A 164 10.56 -18.25 -30.87
C GLU A 164 9.56 -18.59 -29.77
N ASN A 165 10.03 -18.89 -28.55
CA ASN A 165 9.17 -19.33 -27.45
C ASN A 165 8.80 -18.21 -26.47
N VAL A 166 9.55 -17.10 -26.47
CA VAL A 166 9.37 -16.00 -25.52
C VAL A 166 9.13 -14.69 -26.28
N GLU A 167 7.91 -14.15 -26.16
CA GLU A 167 7.56 -12.85 -26.72
C GLU A 167 8.26 -11.68 -26.01
N ILE A 168 8.32 -10.52 -26.67
CA ILE A 168 8.89 -9.29 -26.08
C ILE A 168 8.09 -8.89 -24.84
N TYR A 169 6.76 -8.99 -24.92
CA TYR A 169 5.86 -8.76 -23.82
C TYR A 169 5.38 -10.12 -23.29
N ASN A 170 6.04 -10.64 -22.26
CA ASN A 170 5.71 -11.94 -21.70
C ASN A 170 5.40 -11.84 -20.20
N MET A 171 4.46 -12.67 -19.75
CA MET A 171 3.96 -12.67 -18.37
C MET A 171 5.00 -13.20 -17.37
N LEU A 172 5.87 -14.12 -17.81
CA LEU A 172 6.90 -14.72 -16.95
C LEU A 172 7.92 -13.68 -16.50
N SER A 173 8.45 -12.89 -17.42
CA SER A 173 9.38 -11.80 -17.12
C SER A 173 8.77 -10.78 -16.15
N ALA A 174 7.53 -10.35 -16.43
CA ALA A 174 6.81 -9.44 -15.55
C ALA A 174 6.62 -10.06 -14.16
N GLY A 175 6.23 -11.32 -14.08
CA GLY A 175 6.01 -12.03 -12.82
C GLY A 175 7.27 -12.18 -11.99
N LEU A 176 8.38 -12.59 -12.60
CA LEU A 176 9.66 -12.74 -11.91
C LEU A 176 10.18 -11.42 -11.33
N VAL A 177 10.11 -10.33 -12.12
CA VAL A 177 10.54 -9.01 -11.67
C VAL A 177 9.61 -8.45 -10.59
N MET A 178 8.29 -8.63 -10.74
CA MET A 178 7.33 -8.30 -9.69
C MET A 178 7.60 -9.08 -8.40
N GLY A 179 8.03 -10.35 -8.51
CA GLY A 179 8.46 -11.14 -7.36
C GLY A 179 9.61 -10.51 -6.59
N ILE A 180 10.62 -9.98 -7.30
CA ILE A 180 11.75 -9.25 -6.70
C ILE A 180 11.27 -7.96 -6.04
N MET A 181 10.37 -7.22 -6.71
CA MET A 181 9.80 -5.98 -6.18
C MET A 181 8.96 -6.20 -4.91
N ILE A 182 8.23 -7.31 -4.82
CA ILE A 182 7.36 -7.64 -3.69
C ILE A 182 8.16 -8.23 -2.51
N LEU A 183 9.37 -8.75 -2.75
CA LEU A 183 10.20 -9.40 -1.74
C LEU A 183 10.41 -8.54 -0.47
N PRO A 184 10.79 -7.24 -0.54
CA PRO A 184 10.97 -6.42 0.66
C PRO A 184 9.68 -6.27 1.47
N LEU A 185 8.53 -6.16 0.80
CA LEU A 185 7.23 -6.06 1.45
C LEU A 185 6.92 -7.33 2.24
N ILE A 186 7.06 -8.51 1.62
CA ILE A 186 6.83 -9.80 2.28
C ILE A 186 7.82 -10.00 3.43
N SER A 187 9.10 -9.69 3.22
CA SER A 187 10.12 -9.83 4.25
C SER A 187 9.83 -8.93 5.45
N SER A 188 9.51 -7.65 5.24
CA SER A 188 9.24 -6.70 6.33
C SER A 188 7.97 -7.09 7.09
N MET A 189 6.87 -7.37 6.38
CA MET A 189 5.62 -7.76 7.03
C MET A 189 5.75 -9.07 7.82
N SER A 190 6.51 -10.03 7.29
CA SER A 190 6.73 -11.31 7.98
C SER A 190 7.67 -11.15 9.19
N GLU A 191 8.71 -10.33 9.08
CA GLU A 191 9.62 -10.04 10.20
C GLU A 191 8.87 -9.33 11.34
N ASP A 192 8.04 -8.34 11.02
CA ASP A 192 7.20 -7.63 12.00
C ASP A 192 6.22 -8.59 12.70
N ALA A 193 5.60 -9.51 11.95
CA ALA A 193 4.71 -10.52 12.50
C ALA A 193 5.43 -11.52 13.41
N LEU A 194 6.65 -11.93 13.05
CA LEU A 194 7.47 -12.85 13.85
C LEU A 194 7.98 -12.21 15.15
N HIS A 195 8.28 -10.91 15.14
CA HIS A 195 8.71 -10.19 16.34
C HIS A 195 7.57 -9.74 17.28
N ALA A 196 6.33 -9.79 16.83
CA ALA A 196 5.17 -9.39 17.62
C ALA A 196 4.73 -10.44 18.65
N VAL A 197 5.26 -11.67 18.56
CA VAL A 197 4.94 -12.81 19.44
C VAL A 197 6.20 -13.21 20.21
#